data_AF-A0A6M0P3F9-F1
#
_entry.id   AF-A0A6M0P3F9-F1
#
_cell.length_a   1.000
_cell.length_b   1.000
_cell.length_c   1.000
_cell.angle_alpha   90.00
_cell.angle_beta   90.00
_cell.angle_gamma   90.00
#
_symmetry.space_group_name_H-M   'P 1'
#
loop_
_entity.id
_entity.type
_entity.pdbx_description
1 polymer ?
#
loop_
_entity_poly.entity_id
_entity_poly.type
_entity_poly.pdbx_seq_one_letter_code
_entity_poly.pdbx_strand_id
1 'polypeptide(L)'
;MKKVVHFGAGNIGRGFIGALFSQSGYHVTFVDIADQIISKLNEDQAYNVKTAEDNQTVTEIHNVSGLNNMTQENEVIQAIAEATYVTTAIGPNILPRIAPLIAKGLKAKIAANQEKVYVIACENQISATDILKGHILNALDEETKAKMEGVVYFFNSAVDRIVPIQDNKNSLDVLVEPYHEWIVETTEDVPAVEGMTTVKDLAPYIERKLFTVNTGHAVTAYFGYLAGKQTIDETLNDSAVYERVKATIEETGAYLIKRYGLDAAEHQKYIQKILGRFQNKHLHDDVTRVGRSPIRKLGPEDRLVKPLVEANKLGLSYKNLANAIAACLLFDVKEDAEAVELQNMIAEHGVEYALKEVSHLDASNDITKEIIAQYNQLKADYNK
;
A
#
# COMPACT_ATOMS: atom_id res chain seq x y z
N MET A 1 -20.73 22.78 -4.79
CA MET A 1 -19.53 21.93 -4.92
C MET A 1 -19.62 20.85 -3.85
N LYS A 2 -19.31 19.58 -4.18
CA LYS A 2 -19.28 18.50 -3.18
C LYS A 2 -18.03 18.64 -2.30
N LYS A 3 -18.09 18.19 -1.05
CA LYS A 3 -16.99 18.31 -0.08
C LYS A 3 -16.46 16.93 0.31
N VAL A 4 -15.15 16.83 0.50
CA VAL A 4 -14.49 15.65 1.07
C VAL A 4 -13.60 16.09 2.24
N VAL A 5 -13.60 15.29 3.30
CA VAL A 5 -12.61 15.39 4.37
C VAL A 5 -11.58 14.29 4.16
N HIS A 6 -10.30 14.67 4.05
CA HIS A 6 -9.20 13.73 3.88
C HIS A 6 -8.25 13.82 5.08
N PHE A 7 -8.22 12.79 5.92
CA PHE A 7 -7.24 12.67 7.00
C PHE A 7 -5.89 12.25 6.43
N GLY A 8 -4.85 13.03 6.70
CA GLY A 8 -3.49 12.82 6.22
C GLY A 8 -3.13 13.78 5.09
N ALA A 9 -2.46 14.89 5.44
CA ALA A 9 -1.97 15.88 4.47
C ALA A 9 -0.57 15.54 3.95
N GLY A 10 -0.10 14.30 4.11
CA GLY A 10 1.21 13.83 3.62
C GLY A 10 1.25 13.61 2.11
N ASN A 11 2.35 13.02 1.61
CA ASN A 11 2.57 12.85 0.17
C ASN A 11 1.52 11.94 -0.51
N ILE A 12 1.02 10.89 0.14
CA ILE A 12 -0.06 10.07 -0.41
C ILE A 12 -1.39 10.86 -0.45
N GLY A 13 -1.70 11.60 0.61
CA GLY A 13 -2.91 12.40 0.64
C GLY A 13 -2.93 13.48 -0.43
N ARG A 14 -1.86 14.26 -0.55
CA ARG A 14 -1.74 15.34 -1.56
C ARG A 14 -1.47 14.80 -2.97
N GLY A 15 -0.57 13.83 -3.11
CA GLY A 15 -0.13 13.31 -4.40
C GLY A 15 -1.05 12.24 -5.01
N PHE A 16 -2.05 11.74 -4.28
CA PHE A 16 -2.93 10.69 -4.77
C PHE A 16 -4.40 10.92 -4.42
N ILE A 17 -4.83 10.56 -3.20
CA ILE A 17 -6.27 10.48 -2.89
C ILE A 17 -6.94 11.86 -2.94
N GLY A 18 -6.38 12.85 -2.24
CA GLY A 18 -6.89 14.22 -2.26
C GLY A 18 -6.80 14.88 -3.63
N ALA A 19 -5.73 14.63 -4.39
CA ALA A 19 -5.61 15.12 -5.77
C ALA A 19 -6.74 14.61 -6.68
N LEU A 20 -7.06 13.31 -6.62
CA LEU A 20 -8.14 12.73 -7.43
C LEU A 20 -9.50 13.36 -7.10
N PHE A 21 -9.78 13.62 -5.82
CA PHE A 21 -11.00 14.32 -5.43
C PHE A 21 -11.05 15.75 -5.97
N SER A 22 -9.97 16.52 -5.83
CA SER A 22 -9.90 17.89 -6.35
C SER A 22 -10.10 17.93 -7.87
N GLN A 23 -9.44 17.04 -8.61
CA GLN A 23 -9.59 16.89 -10.07
C GLN A 23 -11.03 16.52 -10.46
N SER A 24 -11.72 15.79 -9.59
CA SER A 24 -13.14 15.44 -9.73
C SER A 24 -14.12 16.58 -9.35
N GLY A 25 -13.60 17.78 -9.07
CA GLY A 25 -14.41 18.96 -8.74
C GLY A 25 -14.92 19.00 -7.29
N TYR A 26 -14.29 18.25 -6.37
CA TYR A 26 -14.57 18.35 -4.94
C TYR A 26 -13.74 19.45 -4.28
N HIS A 27 -14.29 20.07 -3.24
CA HIS A 27 -13.48 20.79 -2.27
C HIS A 27 -12.87 19.80 -1.28
N VAL A 28 -11.54 19.79 -1.17
CA VAL A 28 -10.80 18.88 -0.31
C VAL A 28 -10.35 19.59 0.97
N THR A 29 -10.92 19.20 2.10
CA THR A 29 -10.45 19.61 3.42
C THR A 29 -9.48 18.56 3.96
N PHE A 30 -8.18 18.85 3.88
CA PHE A 30 -7.15 18.06 4.52
C PHE A 30 -7.20 18.23 6.03
N VAL A 31 -7.01 17.13 6.77
CA VAL A 31 -6.97 17.11 8.23
C VAL A 31 -5.67 16.44 8.68
N ASP A 32 -4.82 17.17 9.38
CA ASP A 32 -3.52 16.68 9.84
C ASP A 32 -3.03 17.47 11.06
N ILE A 33 -2.09 16.92 11.82
CA ILE A 33 -1.45 17.59 12.96
C ILE A 33 -0.26 18.46 12.54
N ALA A 34 0.21 18.33 11.30
CA ALA A 34 1.35 19.07 10.76
C ALA A 34 0.97 20.54 10.45
N ASP A 35 1.05 21.41 11.47
CA ASP A 35 0.69 22.84 11.38
C ASP A 35 1.30 23.57 10.18
N GLN A 36 2.55 23.27 9.84
CA GLN A 36 3.24 23.91 8.71
C GLN A 36 2.56 23.56 7.37
N ILE A 37 2.16 22.30 7.19
CA ILE A 37 1.47 21.85 5.98
C ILE A 37 0.06 22.43 5.93
N ILE A 38 -0.67 22.41 7.05
CA ILE A 38 -2.02 22.96 7.15
C ILE A 38 -2.03 24.47 6.88
N SER A 39 -1.11 25.21 7.49
CA SER A 39 -0.98 26.66 7.26
C SER A 39 -0.70 26.96 5.81
N LYS A 40 0.23 26.20 5.19
CA LYS A 40 0.57 26.41 3.78
C LYS A 40 -0.56 26.04 2.82
N LEU A 41 -1.33 24.99 3.11
CA LEU A 41 -2.52 24.64 2.32
C LEU A 41 -3.55 25.77 2.34
N ASN A 42 -3.70 26.47 3.46
CA ASN A 42 -4.64 27.59 3.59
C ASN A 42 -4.10 28.90 2.98
N GLU A 43 -2.78 29.10 2.99
CA GLU A 43 -2.13 30.25 2.35
C GLU A 43 -2.15 30.12 0.82
N ASP A 44 -1.67 28.99 0.30
CA ASP A 44 -1.49 28.80 -1.15
C ASP A 44 -2.81 28.42 -1.83
N GLN A 45 -3.70 27.69 -1.14
CA GLN A 45 -4.96 27.11 -1.65
C GLN A 45 -4.83 26.26 -2.92
N ALA A 46 -3.59 25.95 -3.31
CA ALA A 46 -3.23 25.13 -4.45
C ALA A 46 -1.83 24.53 -4.25
N TYR A 47 -1.52 23.47 -4.99
CA TYR A 47 -0.19 22.85 -5.07
C TYR A 47 -0.06 22.02 -6.34
N ASN A 48 1.16 21.60 -6.70
CA ASN A 48 1.36 20.79 -7.90
C ASN A 48 1.62 19.31 -7.60
N VAL A 49 1.02 18.44 -8.39
CA VAL A 49 1.41 17.04 -8.48
C VAL A 49 2.21 16.83 -9.76
N LYS A 50 3.43 16.33 -9.60
CA LYS A 50 4.43 16.18 -10.67
C LYS A 50 4.68 14.70 -10.93
N THR A 51 4.68 14.29 -12.19
CA THR A 51 5.04 12.90 -12.52
C THR A 51 6.55 12.70 -12.58
N ALA A 52 7.01 11.55 -12.08
CA ALA A 52 8.39 11.08 -12.15
C ALA A 52 8.62 10.37 -13.49
N GLU A 53 8.77 11.12 -14.59
CA GLU A 53 9.05 10.59 -15.93
C GLU A 53 9.87 11.59 -16.76
N ASP A 54 10.43 11.16 -17.90
CA ASP A 54 11.31 12.01 -18.73
C ASP A 54 10.58 13.30 -19.19
N ASN A 55 9.28 13.17 -19.52
CA ASN A 55 8.40 14.29 -19.83
C ASN A 55 7.45 14.54 -18.65
N GLN A 56 7.96 15.20 -17.60
CA GLN A 56 7.18 15.49 -16.41
C GLN A 56 5.87 16.21 -16.75
N THR A 57 4.76 15.60 -16.36
CA THR A 57 3.44 16.22 -16.34
C THR A 57 3.27 16.92 -15.00
N VAL A 58 2.81 18.16 -15.02
CA VAL A 58 2.48 18.94 -13.84
C VAL A 58 0.98 19.17 -13.82
N THR A 59 0.33 18.68 -12.77
CA THR A 59 -1.10 18.92 -12.55
C THR A 59 -1.27 19.83 -11.34
N GLU A 60 -1.84 21.01 -11.56
CA GLU A 60 -2.17 21.93 -10.47
C GLU A 60 -3.46 21.48 -9.78
N ILE A 61 -3.36 21.29 -8.47
CA ILE A 61 -4.45 20.91 -7.59
C ILE A 61 -4.96 22.16 -6.88
N HIS A 62 -6.26 22.41 -6.95
CA HIS A 62 -6.93 23.58 -6.39
C HIS A 62 -8.18 23.16 -5.59
N ASN A 63 -8.97 24.11 -5.07
CA ASN A 63 -10.13 23.82 -4.20
C ASN A 63 -9.74 23.02 -2.94
N VAL A 64 -8.64 23.39 -2.30
CA VAL A 64 -8.14 22.72 -1.10
C VAL A 64 -8.08 23.66 0.10
N SER A 65 -8.19 23.09 1.29
CA SER A 65 -7.95 23.76 2.57
C SER A 65 -7.42 22.76 3.59
N GLY A 66 -6.90 23.25 4.71
CA GLY A 66 -6.41 22.43 5.81
C GLY A 66 -7.07 22.77 7.14
N LEU A 67 -7.26 21.77 8.00
CA LEU A 67 -7.63 21.92 9.41
C LEU A 67 -6.67 21.11 10.29
N ASN A 68 -6.23 21.70 11.39
CA ASN A 68 -5.46 20.96 12.40
C ASN A 68 -6.39 20.33 13.43
N ASN A 69 -6.46 18.99 13.48
CA ASN A 69 -7.36 18.28 14.38
C ASN A 69 -6.96 18.30 15.87
N MET A 70 -5.80 18.86 16.23
CA MET A 70 -5.41 19.11 17.61
C MET A 70 -5.95 20.44 18.15
N THR A 71 -6.19 21.41 17.27
CA THR A 71 -6.57 22.78 17.65
C THR A 71 -7.94 23.22 17.13
N GLN A 72 -8.45 22.54 16.10
CA GLN A 72 -9.68 22.89 15.37
C GLN A 72 -10.67 21.72 15.32
N GLU A 73 -10.85 21.03 16.45
CA GLU A 73 -11.69 19.82 16.53
C GLU A 73 -13.14 20.08 16.05
N ASN A 74 -13.74 21.19 16.46
CA ASN A 74 -15.13 21.53 16.13
C ASN A 74 -15.30 21.79 14.63
N GLU A 75 -14.33 22.44 14.00
CA GLU A 75 -14.31 22.71 12.58
C GLU A 75 -14.18 21.41 11.77
N VAL A 76 -13.38 20.46 12.26
CA VAL A 76 -13.30 19.11 11.63
C VAL A 76 -14.63 18.38 11.76
N ILE A 77 -15.29 18.43 12.92
CA ILE A 77 -16.62 17.83 13.12
C ILE A 77 -17.63 18.43 12.12
N GLN A 78 -17.64 19.76 11.97
CA GLN A 78 -18.52 20.43 11.02
C GLN A 78 -18.19 20.06 9.57
N ALA A 79 -16.90 20.00 9.21
CA ALA A 79 -16.48 19.59 7.87
C ALA A 79 -16.94 18.17 7.53
N ILE A 80 -16.88 17.23 8.48
CA ILE A 80 -17.40 15.87 8.30
C ILE A 80 -18.92 15.84 8.16
N ALA A 81 -19.64 16.67 8.92
CA ALA A 81 -21.10 16.77 8.84
C ALA A 81 -21.57 17.16 7.42
N GLU A 82 -20.80 17.99 6.74
CA GLU A 82 -21.08 18.49 5.38
C GLU A 82 -20.45 17.63 4.27
N ALA A 83 -19.62 16.65 4.62
CA ALA A 83 -18.87 15.88 3.64
C ALA A 83 -19.72 14.82 2.94
N THR A 84 -19.41 14.61 1.65
CA THR A 84 -19.86 13.44 0.87
C THR A 84 -18.96 12.24 1.14
N TYR A 85 -17.65 12.48 1.25
CA TYR A 85 -16.66 11.44 1.52
C TYR A 85 -15.81 11.80 2.73
N VAL A 86 -15.43 10.78 3.50
CA VAL A 86 -14.40 10.86 4.53
C VAL A 86 -13.34 9.82 4.19
N THR A 87 -12.12 10.26 3.91
CA THR A 87 -11.03 9.35 3.52
C THR A 87 -9.81 9.50 4.39
N THR A 88 -8.96 8.48 4.45
CA THR A 88 -7.71 8.51 5.25
C THR A 88 -6.52 8.01 4.46
N ALA A 89 -5.34 8.59 4.68
CA ALA A 89 -4.04 8.06 4.28
C ALA A 89 -2.97 8.44 5.32
N ILE A 90 -3.07 7.86 6.52
CA ILE A 90 -2.35 8.27 7.74
C ILE A 90 -1.55 7.13 8.38
N GLY A 91 -1.61 5.93 7.81
CA GLY A 91 -1.05 4.72 8.37
C GLY A 91 -2.05 4.00 9.29
N PRO A 92 -2.14 2.66 9.20
CA PRO A 92 -3.16 1.88 9.91
C PRO A 92 -3.10 2.02 11.43
N ASN A 93 -1.91 2.23 11.98
CA ASN A 93 -1.70 2.41 13.43
C ASN A 93 -2.28 3.73 13.97
N ILE A 94 -2.60 4.69 13.10
CA ILE A 94 -3.19 5.97 13.48
C ILE A 94 -4.72 5.95 13.40
N LEU A 95 -5.31 5.02 12.64
CA LEU A 95 -6.77 4.87 12.50
C LEU A 95 -7.51 4.86 13.85
N PRO A 96 -7.06 4.12 14.91
CA PRO A 96 -7.76 4.12 16.19
C PRO A 96 -7.77 5.50 16.87
N ARG A 97 -6.76 6.35 16.60
CA ARG A 97 -6.62 7.67 17.23
C ARG A 97 -7.57 8.70 16.61
N ILE A 98 -7.85 8.60 15.32
CA ILE A 98 -8.76 9.53 14.60
C ILE A 98 -10.22 9.08 14.60
N ALA A 99 -10.48 7.78 14.85
CA ALA A 99 -11.82 7.23 14.85
C ALA A 99 -12.81 7.95 15.78
N PRO A 100 -12.44 8.38 17.02
CA PRO A 100 -13.36 9.14 17.87
C PRO A 100 -13.77 10.49 17.29
N LEU A 101 -12.86 11.17 16.58
CA LEU A 101 -13.19 12.44 15.92
C LEU A 101 -14.12 12.23 14.72
N ILE A 102 -13.86 11.19 13.92
CA ILE A 102 -14.77 10.81 12.84
C ILE A 102 -16.16 10.46 13.39
N ALA A 103 -16.23 9.70 14.48
CA ALA A 103 -17.48 9.36 15.15
C ALA A 103 -18.28 10.61 15.55
N LYS A 104 -17.64 11.62 16.16
CA LYS A 104 -18.29 12.91 16.47
C LYS A 104 -18.82 13.61 15.21
N GLY A 105 -18.04 13.65 14.14
CA GLY A 105 -18.46 14.21 12.85
C GLY A 105 -19.65 13.49 12.21
N LEU A 106 -19.64 12.14 12.22
CA LEU A 106 -20.74 11.33 11.70
C LEU A 106 -22.01 11.52 12.54
N LYS A 107 -21.88 11.61 13.87
CA LYS A 107 -23.00 11.94 14.76
C LYS A 107 -23.61 13.30 14.41
N ALA A 108 -22.77 14.31 14.18
CA ALA A 108 -23.22 15.63 13.75
C ALA A 108 -23.92 15.58 12.38
N LYS A 109 -23.40 14.80 11.43
CA LYS A 109 -24.04 14.59 10.12
C LYS A 109 -25.46 14.04 10.26
N ILE A 110 -25.60 12.92 10.98
CA ILE A 110 -26.87 12.21 11.18
C ILE A 110 -27.92 13.13 11.84
N ALA A 111 -27.47 13.99 12.76
CA ALA A 111 -28.34 14.97 13.41
C ALA A 111 -28.75 16.13 12.49
N ALA A 112 -27.89 16.52 11.55
CA ALA A 112 -28.11 17.67 10.68
C ALA A 112 -28.95 17.34 9.43
N ASN A 113 -28.73 16.18 8.81
CA ASN A 113 -29.42 15.78 7.58
C ASN A 113 -29.38 14.25 7.36
N GLN A 114 -29.98 13.80 6.26
CA GLN A 114 -30.02 12.38 5.85
C GLN A 114 -29.21 12.14 4.56
N GLU A 115 -28.30 13.05 4.21
CA GLU A 115 -27.44 12.84 3.04
C GLU A 115 -26.42 11.73 3.33
N LYS A 116 -26.14 10.91 2.31
CA LYS A 116 -25.17 9.81 2.44
C LYS A 116 -23.75 10.33 2.66
N VAL A 117 -22.97 9.63 3.48
CA VAL A 117 -21.52 9.80 3.61
C VAL A 117 -20.82 8.46 3.44
N TYR A 118 -19.71 8.48 2.72
CA TYR A 118 -18.93 7.29 2.40
C TYR A 118 -17.55 7.39 3.06
N VAL A 119 -17.25 6.50 3.98
CA VAL A 119 -15.99 6.42 4.72
C VAL A 119 -15.08 5.38 4.06
N ILE A 120 -13.88 5.79 3.65
CA ILE A 120 -12.92 4.93 2.92
C ILE A 120 -11.51 5.14 3.47
N ALA A 121 -10.96 4.16 4.18
CA ALA A 121 -9.55 4.17 4.56
C ALA A 121 -8.70 3.73 3.37
N CYS A 122 -7.83 4.61 2.89
CA CYS A 122 -6.95 4.42 1.74
C CYS A 122 -5.53 4.10 2.24
N GLU A 123 -5.41 3.00 3.00
CA GLU A 123 -4.18 2.60 3.68
C GLU A 123 -3.51 1.42 2.97
N ASN A 124 -2.20 1.24 3.19
CA ASN A 124 -1.49 0.02 2.79
C ASN A 124 -1.76 -1.12 3.81
N GLN A 125 -3.04 -1.43 4.04
CA GLN A 125 -3.53 -2.44 4.98
C GLN A 125 -4.83 -3.06 4.46
N ILE A 126 -4.90 -4.39 4.52
CA ILE A 126 -6.11 -5.14 4.14
C ILE A 126 -7.23 -4.80 5.13
N SER A 127 -8.44 -4.57 4.62
CA SER A 127 -9.63 -4.25 5.42
C SER A 127 -9.47 -3.04 6.34
N ALA A 128 -8.68 -2.04 5.91
CA ALA A 128 -8.41 -0.84 6.71
C ALA A 128 -9.69 -0.09 7.12
N THR A 129 -10.70 -0.07 6.24
CA THR A 129 -11.96 0.61 6.53
C THR A 129 -12.78 -0.16 7.56
N ASP A 130 -12.77 -1.49 7.53
CA ASP A 130 -13.43 -2.30 8.57
C ASP A 130 -12.77 -2.11 9.95
N ILE A 131 -11.43 -2.02 9.98
CA ILE A 131 -10.69 -1.70 11.21
C ILE A 131 -11.13 -0.32 11.72
N LEU A 132 -11.12 0.69 10.84
CA LEU A 132 -11.57 2.05 11.18
C LEU A 132 -13.03 2.07 11.66
N LYS A 133 -13.93 1.37 10.96
CA LYS A 133 -15.35 1.21 11.30
C LYS A 133 -15.50 0.63 12.72
N GLY A 134 -14.76 -0.43 13.05
CA GLY A 134 -14.78 -1.01 14.39
C GLY A 134 -14.46 0.03 15.47
N HIS A 135 -13.41 0.83 15.27
CA HIS A 135 -13.06 1.91 16.19
C HIS A 135 -14.10 3.05 16.24
N ILE A 136 -14.68 3.43 15.10
CA ILE A 136 -15.73 4.46 15.02
C ILE A 136 -16.97 3.99 15.79
N LEU A 137 -17.43 2.76 15.56
CA LEU A 137 -18.60 2.21 16.25
C LEU A 137 -18.36 2.13 17.76
N ASN A 138 -17.16 1.77 18.21
CA ASN A 138 -16.82 1.75 19.64
C ASN A 138 -16.88 3.14 20.29
N ALA A 139 -16.72 4.22 19.51
CA ALA A 139 -16.80 5.59 19.98
C ALA A 139 -18.21 6.22 19.89
N LEU A 140 -19.20 5.51 19.34
CA LEU A 140 -20.58 5.98 19.18
C LEU A 140 -21.53 5.37 20.23
N ASP A 141 -22.54 6.14 20.62
CA ASP A 141 -23.69 5.65 21.39
C ASP A 141 -24.66 4.82 20.53
N GLU A 142 -25.45 3.96 21.19
CA GLU A 142 -26.40 3.05 20.51
C GLU A 142 -27.49 3.77 19.72
N GLU A 143 -27.93 4.95 20.19
CA GLU A 143 -28.93 5.75 19.49
C GLU A 143 -28.38 6.23 18.12
N THR A 144 -27.14 6.71 18.11
CA THR A 144 -26.48 7.15 16.88
C THR A 144 -26.24 5.97 15.94
N LYS A 145 -25.78 4.82 16.45
CA LYS A 145 -25.57 3.59 15.65
C LYS A 145 -26.85 3.16 14.92
N ALA A 146 -27.98 3.17 15.62
CA ALA A 146 -29.27 2.79 15.05
C ALA A 146 -29.74 3.71 13.90
N LYS A 147 -29.22 4.94 13.84
CA LYS A 147 -29.55 5.93 12.79
C LYS A 147 -28.51 5.99 11.66
N MET A 148 -27.46 5.17 11.69
CA MET A 148 -26.43 5.14 10.65
C MET A 148 -26.91 4.45 9.36
N GLU A 149 -27.84 3.50 9.48
CA GLU A 149 -28.33 2.71 8.35
C GLU A 149 -28.93 3.62 7.26
N GLY A 150 -28.50 3.43 6.01
CA GLY A 150 -28.92 4.26 4.88
C GLY A 150 -28.23 5.63 4.77
N VAL A 151 -27.45 6.05 5.79
CA VAL A 151 -26.76 7.35 5.82
C VAL A 151 -25.24 7.17 5.76
N VAL A 152 -24.66 6.29 6.58
CA VAL A 152 -23.21 6.09 6.67
C VAL A 152 -22.81 4.76 6.05
N TYR A 153 -21.94 4.83 5.06
CA TYR A 153 -21.41 3.68 4.35
C TYR A 153 -19.90 3.57 4.57
N PHE A 154 -19.42 2.34 4.71
CA PHE A 154 -18.01 2.02 4.89
C PHE A 154 -17.58 1.10 3.76
N PHE A 155 -16.59 1.52 2.98
CA PHE A 155 -16.07 0.73 1.86
C PHE A 155 -14.58 0.47 2.04
N ASN A 156 -14.17 -0.79 1.98
CA ASN A 156 -12.75 -1.12 1.88
C ASN A 156 -12.20 -0.68 0.52
N SER A 157 -10.90 -0.43 0.49
CA SER A 157 -10.22 -0.06 -0.74
C SER A 157 -8.87 -0.75 -0.89
N ALA A 158 -8.43 -0.88 -2.14
CA ALA A 158 -7.07 -1.23 -2.49
C ALA A 158 -6.46 -0.03 -3.23
N VAL A 159 -5.31 0.43 -2.76
CA VAL A 159 -4.61 1.60 -3.30
C VAL A 159 -3.19 1.24 -3.71
N ASP A 160 -2.77 1.73 -4.87
CA ASP A 160 -1.43 1.52 -5.40
C ASP A 160 -0.95 2.76 -6.16
N ARG A 161 0.05 3.43 -5.58
CA ARG A 161 0.83 4.49 -6.22
C ARG A 161 2.18 4.58 -5.51
N ILE A 162 3.27 4.51 -6.27
CA ILE A 162 4.62 4.74 -5.78
C ILE A 162 4.84 6.24 -5.68
N VAL A 163 5.16 6.67 -4.46
CA VAL A 163 5.51 8.05 -4.14
C VAL A 163 6.88 8.00 -3.46
N PRO A 164 7.95 8.42 -4.16
CA PRO A 164 9.31 8.30 -3.63
C PRO A 164 9.48 9.20 -2.39
N ILE A 165 10.51 8.88 -1.60
CA ILE A 165 10.98 9.80 -0.57
C ILE A 165 11.46 11.06 -1.30
N GLN A 166 10.99 12.20 -0.81
CA GLN A 166 11.25 13.49 -1.41
C GLN A 166 11.29 14.54 -0.31
N ASP A 167 12.25 15.45 -0.43
CA ASP A 167 12.39 16.58 0.47
C ASP A 167 11.72 17.80 -0.15
N ASN A 168 10.47 18.04 0.25
CA ASN A 168 9.66 19.12 -0.29
C ASN A 168 9.81 20.38 0.58
N LYS A 169 11.03 20.78 0.96
CA LYS A 169 11.28 21.92 1.88
C LYS A 169 10.35 23.11 1.60
N ASN A 170 9.42 23.37 2.52
CA ASN A 170 8.42 24.43 2.43
C ASN A 170 7.60 24.45 1.13
N SER A 171 7.40 23.30 0.48
CA SER A 171 6.58 23.14 -0.72
C SER A 171 5.50 22.09 -0.46
N LEU A 172 4.29 22.37 -0.95
CA LEU A 172 3.20 21.40 -0.95
C LEU A 172 3.29 20.44 -2.13
N ASP A 173 4.09 20.76 -3.15
CA ASP A 173 4.23 19.96 -4.36
C ASP A 173 4.61 18.52 -4.01
N VAL A 174 4.15 17.57 -4.83
CA VAL A 174 4.47 16.14 -4.65
C VAL A 174 4.87 15.52 -5.98
N LEU A 175 6.04 14.88 -5.99
CA LEU A 175 6.49 13.99 -7.06
C LEU A 175 5.89 12.60 -6.87
N VAL A 176 5.26 12.05 -7.91
CA VAL A 176 4.59 10.74 -7.88
C VAL A 176 4.87 9.98 -9.17
N GLU A 177 4.75 8.65 -9.16
CA GLU A 177 4.72 7.94 -10.44
C GLU A 177 3.44 8.28 -11.25
N PRO A 178 3.48 8.17 -12.59
CA PRO A 178 2.28 8.36 -13.42
C PRO A 178 1.17 7.35 -13.12
N TYR A 179 1.55 6.10 -12.87
CA TYR A 179 0.59 5.03 -12.58
C TYR A 179 -0.09 5.24 -11.23
N HIS A 180 -1.40 5.02 -11.19
CA HIS A 180 -2.12 4.85 -9.93
C HIS A 180 -3.29 3.88 -10.12
N GLU A 181 -3.69 3.23 -9.04
CA GLU A 181 -4.87 2.38 -9.01
C GLU A 181 -5.57 2.55 -7.65
N TRP A 182 -6.85 2.92 -7.69
CA TRP A 182 -7.70 3.03 -6.52
C TRP A 182 -9.00 2.26 -6.76
N ILE A 183 -9.11 1.12 -6.09
CA ILE A 183 -10.27 0.23 -6.20
C ILE A 183 -11.06 0.30 -4.90
N VAL A 184 -12.37 0.47 -4.97
CA VAL A 184 -13.28 0.56 -3.82
C VAL A 184 -14.33 -0.55 -3.91
N GLU A 185 -14.50 -1.29 -2.82
CA GLU A 185 -15.49 -2.37 -2.73
C GLU A 185 -16.88 -1.81 -2.43
N THR A 186 -17.76 -1.80 -3.43
CA THR A 186 -19.15 -1.38 -3.24
C THR A 186 -20.06 -1.86 -4.36
N THR A 187 -21.34 -2.02 -4.01
CA THR A 187 -22.44 -2.19 -4.98
C THR A 187 -23.38 -0.99 -5.02
N GLU A 188 -23.14 0.00 -4.16
CA GLU A 188 -23.90 1.24 -4.10
C GLU A 188 -23.56 2.13 -5.29
N ASP A 189 -24.54 2.90 -5.74
CA ASP A 189 -24.29 4.03 -6.63
C ASP A 189 -23.72 5.18 -5.79
N VAL A 190 -22.48 5.57 -6.09
CA VAL A 190 -21.72 6.56 -5.33
C VAL A 190 -21.31 7.73 -6.22
N PRO A 191 -21.25 8.95 -5.68
CA PRO A 191 -20.74 10.11 -6.42
C PRO A 191 -19.37 9.84 -7.06
N ALA A 192 -19.28 9.95 -8.39
CA ALA A 192 -18.07 9.62 -9.14
C ALA A 192 -16.84 10.43 -8.71
N VAL A 193 -15.69 9.76 -8.70
CA VAL A 193 -14.36 10.34 -8.48
C VAL A 193 -13.44 9.79 -9.57
N GLU A 194 -12.79 10.66 -10.32
CA GLU A 194 -11.79 10.31 -11.32
C GLU A 194 -10.70 9.43 -10.71
N GLY A 195 -10.30 8.38 -11.42
CA GLY A 195 -9.31 7.40 -10.94
C GLY A 195 -9.81 6.39 -9.91
N MET A 196 -11.02 6.55 -9.35
CA MET A 196 -11.66 5.56 -8.46
C MET A 196 -12.47 4.55 -9.27
N THR A 197 -12.15 3.26 -9.14
CA THR A 197 -12.92 2.16 -9.74
C THR A 197 -13.68 1.40 -8.67
N THR A 198 -14.97 1.18 -8.85
CA THR A 198 -15.79 0.39 -7.92
C THR A 198 -15.93 -1.05 -8.37
N VAL A 199 -15.80 -2.00 -7.44
CA VAL A 199 -15.93 -3.44 -7.70
C VAL A 199 -16.79 -4.11 -6.64
N LYS A 200 -17.35 -5.26 -6.97
CA LYS A 200 -18.18 -6.04 -6.03
C LYS A 200 -17.37 -6.87 -5.03
N ASP A 201 -16.15 -7.22 -5.41
CA ASP A 201 -15.23 -8.04 -4.61
C ASP A 201 -13.82 -7.48 -4.79
N LEU A 202 -13.20 -7.12 -3.67
CA LEU A 202 -11.89 -6.49 -3.61
C LEU A 202 -10.74 -7.52 -3.52
N ALA A 203 -11.04 -8.76 -3.10
CA ALA A 203 -10.03 -9.78 -2.85
C ALA A 203 -9.10 -10.04 -4.04
N PRO A 204 -9.58 -10.14 -5.31
CA PRO A 204 -8.71 -10.34 -6.46
C PRO A 204 -7.71 -9.20 -6.65
N TYR A 205 -8.12 -7.95 -6.37
CA TYR A 205 -7.28 -6.77 -6.55
C TYR A 205 -6.23 -6.64 -5.45
N ILE A 206 -6.60 -6.93 -4.21
CA ILE A 206 -5.68 -6.95 -3.07
C ILE A 206 -4.58 -7.98 -3.31
N GLU A 207 -4.94 -9.23 -3.61
CA GLU A 207 -3.93 -10.28 -3.83
C GLU A 207 -3.17 -10.06 -5.13
N ARG A 208 -3.79 -9.55 -6.20
CA ARG A 208 -3.06 -9.20 -7.43
C ARG A 208 -1.97 -8.17 -7.16
N LYS A 209 -2.29 -7.10 -6.41
CA LYS A 209 -1.31 -6.07 -6.03
C LYS A 209 -0.24 -6.64 -5.10
N LEU A 210 -0.65 -7.39 -4.06
CA LEU A 210 0.29 -7.98 -3.11
C LEU A 210 1.26 -8.96 -3.80
N PHE A 211 0.75 -9.81 -4.69
CA PHE A 211 1.52 -10.89 -5.28
C PHE A 211 2.23 -10.55 -6.59
N THR A 212 1.92 -9.40 -7.19
CA THR A 212 2.64 -8.90 -8.36
C THR A 212 3.52 -7.72 -8.00
N VAL A 213 2.94 -6.66 -7.41
CA VAL A 213 3.67 -5.42 -7.10
C VAL A 213 4.54 -5.61 -5.87
N ASN A 214 3.96 -5.98 -4.72
CA ASN A 214 4.75 -6.07 -3.51
C ASN A 214 5.78 -7.22 -3.59
N THR A 215 5.40 -8.38 -4.13
CA THR A 215 6.31 -9.49 -4.39
C THR A 215 7.41 -9.08 -5.36
N GLY A 216 7.08 -8.57 -6.55
CA GLY A 216 8.07 -8.16 -7.54
C GLY A 216 9.05 -7.13 -7.00
N HIS A 217 8.57 -6.15 -6.22
CA HIS A 217 9.42 -5.11 -5.64
C HIS A 217 10.37 -5.67 -4.57
N ALA A 218 9.88 -6.56 -3.69
CA ALA A 218 10.70 -7.20 -2.68
C ALA A 218 11.73 -8.17 -3.29
N VAL A 219 11.32 -8.97 -4.26
CA VAL A 219 12.19 -9.91 -4.99
C VAL A 219 13.30 -9.15 -5.71
N THR A 220 12.96 -8.04 -6.38
CA THR A 220 13.94 -7.17 -7.02
C THR A 220 14.93 -6.62 -6.00
N ALA A 221 14.47 -6.13 -4.85
CA ALA A 221 15.34 -5.62 -3.80
C ALA A 221 16.33 -6.67 -3.28
N TYR A 222 15.87 -7.90 -3.00
CA TYR A 222 16.76 -8.94 -2.47
C TYR A 222 17.77 -9.43 -3.50
N PHE A 223 17.39 -9.61 -4.76
CA PHE A 223 18.36 -9.95 -5.80
C PHE A 223 19.31 -8.81 -6.12
N GLY A 224 18.82 -7.57 -6.14
CA GLY A 224 19.65 -6.38 -6.32
C GLY A 224 20.68 -6.21 -5.21
N TYR A 225 20.26 -6.41 -3.96
CA TYR A 225 21.15 -6.38 -2.79
C TYR A 225 22.29 -7.39 -2.91
N LEU A 226 21.97 -8.66 -3.20
CA LEU A 226 23.00 -9.70 -3.37
C LEU A 226 23.91 -9.46 -4.59
N ALA A 227 23.41 -8.74 -5.61
CA ALA A 227 24.18 -8.35 -6.78
C ALA A 227 24.95 -7.02 -6.60
N GLY A 228 24.92 -6.41 -5.41
CA GLY A 228 25.60 -5.15 -5.11
C GLY A 228 25.03 -3.93 -5.86
N LYS A 229 23.78 -3.99 -6.31
CA LYS A 229 23.08 -2.88 -6.97
C LYS A 229 22.55 -1.90 -5.92
N GLN A 230 22.47 -0.61 -6.25
CA GLN A 230 22.02 0.40 -5.29
C GLN A 230 20.51 0.58 -5.34
N THR A 231 19.94 0.64 -6.55
CA THR A 231 18.51 0.94 -6.74
C THR A 231 17.76 -0.17 -7.48
N ILE A 232 16.43 -0.12 -7.37
CA ILE A 232 15.51 -1.05 -8.05
C ILE A 232 15.60 -0.95 -9.56
N ASP A 233 15.71 0.26 -10.11
CA ASP A 233 15.82 0.47 -11.56
C ASP A 233 17.17 -0.04 -12.10
N GLU A 234 18.28 0.22 -11.41
CA GLU A 234 19.60 -0.36 -11.74
C GLU A 234 19.56 -1.89 -11.73
N THR A 235 18.85 -2.46 -10.76
CA THR A 235 18.70 -3.91 -10.62
C THR A 235 17.97 -4.52 -11.82
N LEU A 236 16.88 -3.91 -12.27
CA LEU A 236 16.09 -4.41 -13.40
C LEU A 236 16.64 -4.06 -14.78
N ASN A 237 17.68 -3.21 -14.85
CA ASN A 237 18.48 -3.03 -16.06
C ASN A 237 19.47 -4.19 -16.27
N ASP A 238 19.69 -5.05 -15.28
CA ASP A 238 20.39 -6.32 -15.45
C ASP A 238 19.44 -7.39 -16.00
N SER A 239 19.65 -7.80 -17.25
CA SER A 239 18.78 -8.78 -17.93
C SER A 239 18.63 -10.11 -17.19
N ALA A 240 19.66 -10.57 -16.48
CA ALA A 240 19.60 -11.83 -15.74
C ALA A 240 18.73 -11.69 -14.49
N VAL A 241 18.79 -10.54 -13.80
CA VAL A 241 17.92 -10.27 -12.65
C VAL A 241 16.49 -9.99 -13.10
N TYR A 242 16.31 -9.26 -14.20
CA TYR A 242 15.00 -8.99 -14.79
C TYR A 242 14.22 -10.29 -15.05
N GLU A 243 14.84 -11.25 -15.75
CA GLU A 243 14.17 -12.53 -16.07
C GLU A 243 13.86 -13.35 -14.81
N ARG A 244 14.72 -13.31 -13.78
CA ARG A 244 14.44 -13.96 -12.49
C ARG A 244 13.25 -13.33 -11.78
N VAL A 245 13.20 -12.00 -11.68
CA VAL A 245 12.07 -11.28 -11.07
C VAL A 245 10.78 -11.58 -11.84
N LYS A 246 10.83 -11.49 -13.17
CA LYS A 246 9.70 -11.79 -14.06
C LYS A 246 9.18 -13.22 -13.86
N ALA A 247 10.07 -14.21 -13.85
CA ALA A 247 9.69 -15.59 -13.62
C ALA A 247 9.02 -15.80 -12.24
N THR A 248 9.52 -15.13 -11.20
CA THR A 248 8.91 -15.18 -9.85
C THR A 248 7.49 -14.62 -9.84
N ILE A 249 7.24 -13.46 -10.46
CA ILE A 249 5.88 -12.88 -10.49
C ILE A 249 4.95 -13.58 -11.51
N GLU A 250 5.49 -14.29 -12.49
CA GLU A 250 4.71 -15.20 -13.35
C GLU A 250 4.24 -16.43 -12.57
N GLU A 251 5.03 -16.97 -11.63
CA GLU A 251 4.60 -18.05 -10.72
C GLU A 251 3.44 -17.60 -9.82
N THR A 252 3.55 -16.41 -9.21
CA THR A 252 2.45 -15.88 -8.40
C THR A 252 1.23 -15.49 -9.25
N GLY A 253 1.45 -15.03 -10.48
CA GLY A 253 0.41 -14.77 -11.46
C GLY A 253 -0.38 -16.03 -11.84
N ALA A 254 0.29 -17.17 -11.99
CA ALA A 254 -0.38 -18.45 -12.24
C ALA A 254 -1.34 -18.83 -11.10
N TYR A 255 -0.96 -18.57 -9.84
CA TYR A 255 -1.86 -18.73 -8.70
C TYR A 255 -3.07 -17.79 -8.81
N LEU A 256 -2.86 -16.50 -9.08
CA LEU A 256 -3.94 -15.52 -9.19
C LEU A 256 -4.95 -15.86 -10.29
N ILE A 257 -4.46 -16.26 -11.47
CA ILE A 257 -5.29 -16.73 -12.59
C ILE A 257 -6.13 -17.94 -12.16
N LYS A 258 -5.51 -18.94 -11.52
CA LYS A 258 -6.22 -20.16 -11.10
C LYS A 258 -7.22 -19.91 -9.96
N ARG A 259 -6.88 -19.04 -9.01
CA ARG A 259 -7.69 -18.76 -7.81
C ARG A 259 -8.88 -17.85 -8.09
N TYR A 260 -8.70 -16.84 -8.94
CA TYR A 260 -9.68 -15.78 -9.18
C TYR A 260 -10.25 -15.77 -10.60
N GLY A 261 -9.74 -16.62 -11.49
CA GLY A 261 -10.18 -16.64 -12.89
C GLY A 261 -9.78 -15.38 -13.66
N LEU A 262 -8.65 -14.76 -13.30
CA LEU A 262 -8.14 -13.58 -14.03
C LEU A 262 -7.82 -13.97 -15.48
N ASP A 263 -8.06 -13.05 -16.42
CA ASP A 263 -7.61 -13.24 -17.79
C ASP A 263 -6.07 -13.27 -17.85
N ALA A 264 -5.53 -14.31 -18.46
CA ALA A 264 -4.08 -14.53 -18.48
C ALA A 264 -3.35 -13.47 -19.32
N ALA A 265 -3.94 -13.00 -20.42
CA ALA A 265 -3.32 -12.00 -21.28
C ALA A 265 -3.35 -10.61 -20.63
N GLU A 266 -4.44 -10.26 -19.96
CA GLU A 266 -4.54 -9.03 -19.15
C GLU A 266 -3.57 -9.07 -17.97
N HIS A 267 -3.46 -10.19 -17.28
CA HIS A 267 -2.51 -10.32 -16.17
C HIS A 267 -1.05 -10.26 -16.63
N GLN A 268 -0.72 -10.82 -17.81
CA GLN A 268 0.62 -10.66 -18.38
C GLN A 268 0.93 -9.20 -18.73
N LYS A 269 -0.03 -8.46 -19.29
CA LYS A 269 0.13 -7.00 -19.52
C LYS A 269 0.29 -6.24 -18.21
N TYR A 270 -0.40 -6.66 -17.15
CA TYR A 270 -0.22 -6.09 -15.82
C TYR A 270 1.20 -6.34 -15.31
N ILE A 271 1.71 -7.57 -15.36
CA ILE A 271 3.10 -7.92 -15.01
C ILE A 271 4.10 -7.05 -15.75
N GLN A 272 3.96 -6.91 -17.08
CA GLN A 272 4.85 -6.07 -17.90
C GLN A 272 4.79 -4.60 -17.46
N LYS A 273 3.59 -4.08 -17.18
CA LYS A 273 3.41 -2.72 -16.66
C LYS A 273 4.12 -2.56 -15.30
N ILE A 274 4.01 -3.53 -14.40
CA ILE A 274 4.67 -3.50 -13.09
C ILE A 274 6.20 -3.47 -13.22
N LEU A 275 6.77 -4.34 -14.06
CA LEU A 275 8.21 -4.34 -14.30
C LEU A 275 8.68 -3.01 -14.91
N GLY A 276 7.91 -2.45 -15.85
CA GLY A 276 8.19 -1.12 -16.40
C GLY A 276 8.13 0.00 -15.35
N ARG A 277 7.22 -0.07 -14.38
CA ARG A 277 7.17 0.87 -13.24
C ARG A 277 8.45 0.80 -12.41
N PHE A 278 8.94 -0.40 -12.13
CA PHE A 278 10.16 -0.59 -11.34
C PHE A 278 11.43 -0.15 -12.09
N GLN A 279 11.45 -0.22 -13.42
CA GLN A 279 12.55 0.30 -14.26
C GLN A 279 12.57 1.83 -14.36
N ASN A 280 11.63 2.53 -13.74
CA ASN A 280 11.57 3.98 -13.80
C ASN A 280 12.71 4.62 -12.98
N LYS A 281 13.79 4.99 -13.69
CA LYS A 281 14.96 5.67 -13.16
C LYS A 281 14.65 6.93 -12.35
N HIS A 282 13.52 7.61 -12.60
CA HIS A 282 13.17 8.84 -11.89
C HIS A 282 12.75 8.61 -10.44
N LEU A 283 12.44 7.36 -10.06
CA LEU A 283 12.06 7.01 -8.69
C LEU A 283 13.27 6.84 -7.76
N HIS A 284 14.44 6.44 -8.29
CA HIS A 284 15.69 6.18 -7.55
C HIS A 284 15.47 5.45 -6.22
N ASP A 285 14.78 4.31 -6.29
CA ASP A 285 14.33 3.61 -5.09
C ASP A 285 15.42 2.63 -4.57
N ASP A 286 15.99 2.89 -3.39
CA ASP A 286 17.10 2.08 -2.85
C ASP A 286 16.69 0.63 -2.55
N VAL A 287 17.52 -0.34 -2.93
CA VAL A 287 17.26 -1.77 -2.65
C VAL A 287 17.20 -2.05 -1.15
N THR A 288 17.97 -1.35 -0.32
CA THR A 288 17.97 -1.53 1.14
C THR A 288 16.68 -0.97 1.75
N ARG A 289 16.19 0.17 1.24
CA ARG A 289 14.92 0.78 1.65
C ARG A 289 13.73 -0.10 1.27
N VAL A 290 13.73 -0.62 0.04
CA VAL A 290 12.67 -1.51 -0.44
C VAL A 290 12.76 -2.86 0.24
N GLY A 291 13.95 -3.38 0.52
CA GLY A 291 14.26 -4.67 1.15
C GLY A 291 13.99 -4.74 2.66
N ARG A 292 13.91 -3.59 3.35
CA ARG A 292 13.71 -3.50 4.81
C ARG A 292 12.52 -4.28 5.37
N SER A 293 12.56 -4.58 6.66
CA SER A 293 11.59 -5.41 7.39
C SER A 293 11.42 -6.81 6.77
N PRO A 294 12.50 -7.61 6.65
CA PRO A 294 12.44 -8.93 6.06
C PRO A 294 11.58 -9.91 6.88
N ILE A 295 11.59 -9.83 8.22
CA ILE A 295 10.77 -10.72 9.07
C ILE A 295 9.29 -10.54 8.75
N ARG A 296 8.80 -9.29 8.69
CA ARG A 296 7.42 -9.00 8.31
C ARG A 296 7.08 -9.55 6.91
N LYS A 297 7.98 -9.41 5.93
CA LYS A 297 7.74 -9.86 4.55
C LYS A 297 7.83 -11.38 4.37
N LEU A 298 8.56 -12.05 5.25
CA LEU A 298 8.60 -13.49 5.39
C LEU A 298 7.43 -14.03 6.22
N GLY A 299 6.55 -13.16 6.74
CA GLY A 299 5.36 -13.58 7.46
C GLY A 299 4.45 -14.46 6.59
N PRO A 300 3.70 -15.40 7.21
CA PRO A 300 2.93 -16.42 6.49
C PRO A 300 1.83 -15.85 5.58
N GLU A 301 1.30 -14.67 5.89
CA GLU A 301 0.23 -14.01 5.14
C GLU A 301 0.73 -12.87 4.23
N ASP A 302 2.04 -12.62 4.15
CA ASP A 302 2.62 -11.52 3.35
C ASP A 302 3.07 -12.02 1.96
N ARG A 303 3.73 -11.13 1.21
CA ARG A 303 4.01 -11.18 -0.23
C ARG A 303 4.92 -12.31 -0.70
N LEU A 304 5.60 -13.03 0.20
CA LEU A 304 6.53 -14.09 -0.18
C LEU A 304 5.98 -15.47 0.14
N VAL A 305 5.62 -15.71 1.40
CA VAL A 305 5.25 -17.05 1.88
C VAL A 305 3.85 -17.45 1.46
N LYS A 306 2.86 -16.54 1.61
CA LYS A 306 1.48 -16.83 1.23
C LYS A 306 1.34 -17.29 -0.24
N PRO A 307 1.83 -16.54 -1.25
CA PRO A 307 1.68 -16.97 -2.64
C PRO A 307 2.43 -18.27 -2.93
N LEU A 308 3.55 -18.53 -2.26
CA LEU A 308 4.29 -19.78 -2.39
C LEU A 308 3.45 -20.96 -1.88
N VAL A 309 2.95 -20.87 -0.65
CA VAL A 309 2.15 -21.92 -0.01
C VAL A 309 0.87 -22.20 -0.80
N GLU A 310 0.18 -21.16 -1.25
CA GLU A 310 -1.05 -21.29 -2.03
C GLU A 310 -0.80 -21.86 -3.43
N ALA A 311 0.29 -21.46 -4.11
CA ALA A 311 0.68 -22.06 -5.38
C ALA A 311 0.93 -23.57 -5.23
N ASN A 312 1.65 -23.99 -4.18
CA ASN A 312 1.91 -25.39 -3.88
C ASN A 312 0.61 -26.18 -3.63
N LYS A 313 -0.35 -25.62 -2.86
CA LYS A 313 -1.67 -26.26 -2.64
C LYS A 313 -2.43 -26.51 -3.95
N LEU A 314 -2.20 -25.68 -4.97
CA LEU A 314 -2.78 -25.83 -6.29
C LEU A 314 -1.93 -26.64 -7.28
N GLY A 315 -0.80 -27.22 -6.83
CA GLY A 315 0.13 -27.96 -7.68
C GLY A 315 0.84 -27.10 -8.73
N LEU A 316 0.99 -25.79 -8.48
CA LEU A 316 1.70 -24.85 -9.34
C LEU A 316 3.19 -24.77 -8.94
N SER A 317 4.03 -24.34 -9.88
CA SER A 317 5.45 -24.08 -9.61
C SER A 317 5.61 -22.92 -8.64
N TYR A 318 6.59 -23.03 -7.75
CA TYR A 318 6.93 -22.00 -6.78
C TYR A 318 8.45 -21.84 -6.57
N LYS A 319 9.25 -22.37 -7.50
CA LYS A 319 10.70 -22.51 -7.35
C LYS A 319 11.43 -21.17 -7.41
N ASN A 320 10.98 -20.27 -8.29
CA ASN A 320 11.57 -18.94 -8.39
C ASN A 320 11.25 -18.11 -7.15
N LEU A 321 10.03 -18.25 -6.61
CA LEU A 321 9.65 -17.62 -5.35
C LEU A 321 10.41 -18.20 -4.14
N ALA A 322 10.64 -19.51 -4.09
CA ALA A 322 11.49 -20.13 -3.07
C ALA A 322 12.94 -19.61 -3.15
N ASN A 323 13.49 -19.43 -4.36
CA ASN A 323 14.79 -18.81 -4.57
C ASN A 323 14.82 -17.33 -4.12
N ALA A 324 13.74 -16.58 -4.30
CA ALA A 324 13.65 -15.22 -3.80
C ALA A 324 13.55 -15.14 -2.27
N ILE A 325 12.85 -16.07 -1.62
CA ILE A 325 12.86 -16.20 -0.15
C ILE A 325 14.26 -16.53 0.34
N ALA A 326 14.97 -17.44 -0.33
CA ALA A 326 16.37 -17.73 -0.04
C ALA A 326 17.27 -16.48 -0.14
N ALA A 327 17.05 -15.61 -1.13
CA ALA A 327 17.73 -14.32 -1.21
C ALA A 327 17.36 -13.36 -0.07
N CYS A 328 16.09 -13.33 0.36
CA CYS A 328 15.64 -12.56 1.52
C CYS A 328 16.34 -13.01 2.81
N LEU A 329 16.56 -14.32 2.99
CA LEU A 329 17.28 -14.87 4.15
C LEU A 329 18.77 -14.50 4.19
N LEU A 330 19.34 -14.06 3.06
CA LEU A 330 20.72 -13.55 2.95
C LEU A 330 20.80 -12.02 3.08
N PHE A 331 19.67 -11.32 3.27
CA PHE A 331 19.64 -9.87 3.44
C PHE A 331 20.15 -9.48 4.83
N ASP A 332 21.30 -8.80 4.90
CA ASP A 332 22.07 -8.54 6.12
C ASP A 332 22.35 -7.04 6.38
N VAL A 333 21.44 -6.16 5.93
CA VAL A 333 21.54 -4.71 6.17
C VAL A 333 21.56 -4.41 7.67
N LYS A 334 22.64 -3.80 8.16
CA LYS A 334 22.90 -3.59 9.59
C LYS A 334 22.03 -2.51 10.22
N GLU A 335 21.55 -1.58 9.40
CA GLU A 335 20.69 -0.47 9.81
C GLU A 335 19.22 -0.90 9.98
N ASP A 336 18.85 -2.10 9.52
CA ASP A 336 17.51 -2.66 9.65
C ASP A 336 17.45 -3.67 10.82
N ALA A 337 16.72 -3.31 11.88
CA ALA A 337 16.59 -4.13 13.07
C ALA A 337 16.02 -5.53 12.78
N GLU A 338 15.04 -5.66 11.87
CA GLU A 338 14.46 -6.95 11.51
C GLU A 338 15.47 -7.80 10.69
N ALA A 339 16.33 -7.18 9.89
CA ALA A 339 17.39 -7.89 9.18
C ALA A 339 18.45 -8.42 10.15
N VAL A 340 18.88 -7.60 11.12
CA VAL A 340 19.80 -8.02 12.18
C VAL A 340 19.22 -9.17 13.00
N GLU A 341 17.95 -9.06 13.41
CA GLU A 341 17.24 -10.12 14.14
C GLU A 341 17.19 -11.42 13.33
N LEU A 342 16.84 -11.34 12.04
CA LEU A 342 16.80 -12.50 11.16
C LEU A 342 18.18 -13.16 11.01
N GLN A 343 19.24 -12.38 10.83
CA GLN A 343 20.60 -12.92 10.70
C GLN A 343 21.09 -13.58 11.99
N ASN A 344 20.78 -13.00 13.16
CA ASN A 344 21.09 -13.62 14.46
C ASN A 344 20.35 -14.95 14.62
N MET A 345 19.06 -14.99 14.30
CA MET A 345 18.25 -16.20 14.35
C MET A 345 18.81 -17.32 13.45
N ILE A 346 19.23 -16.98 12.23
CA ILE A 346 19.86 -17.92 11.30
C ILE A 346 21.23 -18.38 11.83
N ALA A 347 22.03 -17.49 12.41
CA ALA A 347 23.36 -17.82 12.93
C ALA A 347 23.29 -18.73 14.17
N GLU A 348 22.33 -18.51 15.07
CA GLU A 348 22.20 -19.26 16.32
C GLU A 348 21.47 -20.59 16.15
N HIS A 349 20.46 -20.66 15.28
CA HIS A 349 19.54 -21.80 15.20
C HIS A 349 19.41 -22.41 13.80
N GLY A 350 19.96 -21.75 12.77
CA GLY A 350 19.88 -22.20 11.39
C GLY A 350 18.64 -21.73 10.64
N VAL A 351 18.67 -21.91 9.31
CA VAL A 351 17.60 -21.44 8.40
C VAL A 351 16.27 -22.16 8.65
N GLU A 352 16.31 -23.45 8.98
CA GLU A 352 15.10 -24.23 9.27
C GLU A 352 14.32 -23.63 10.44
N TYR A 353 15.01 -23.27 11.53
CA TYR A 353 14.40 -22.61 12.67
C TYR A 353 13.80 -21.26 12.29
N ALA A 354 14.56 -20.45 11.54
CA ALA A 354 14.07 -19.13 11.11
C ALA A 354 12.80 -19.20 10.25
N LEU A 355 12.72 -20.14 9.31
CA LEU A 355 11.52 -20.36 8.50
C LEU A 355 10.33 -20.85 9.33
N LYS A 356 10.57 -21.67 10.35
CA LYS A 356 9.51 -22.10 11.25
C LYS A 356 8.94 -20.93 12.06
N GLU A 357 9.82 -20.17 12.73
CA GLU A 357 9.38 -19.09 13.63
C GLU A 357 8.76 -17.91 12.87
N VAL A 358 9.37 -17.49 11.75
CA VAL A 358 8.92 -16.29 11.02
C VAL A 358 7.83 -16.61 10.00
N SER A 359 7.98 -17.72 9.28
CA SER A 359 7.13 -18.07 8.13
C SER A 359 6.10 -19.15 8.43
N HIS A 360 6.13 -19.75 9.63
CA HIS A 360 5.31 -20.90 10.00
C HIS A 360 5.47 -22.09 9.04
N LEU A 361 6.68 -22.28 8.51
CA LEU A 361 7.01 -23.37 7.60
C LEU A 361 7.78 -24.46 8.36
N ASP A 362 7.13 -25.60 8.60
CA ASP A 362 7.76 -26.74 9.27
C ASP A 362 8.86 -27.40 8.42
N ALA A 363 9.86 -27.97 9.08
CA ALA A 363 11.01 -28.65 8.47
C ALA A 363 10.64 -29.81 7.52
N SER A 364 9.54 -30.51 7.81
CA SER A 364 9.08 -31.65 7.02
C SER A 364 8.48 -31.26 5.68
N ASN A 365 8.08 -29.98 5.52
CA ASN A 365 7.44 -29.46 4.32
C ASN A 365 8.43 -29.39 3.15
N ASP A 366 8.01 -29.84 1.96
CA ASP A 366 8.84 -29.80 0.76
C ASP A 366 9.18 -28.37 0.32
N ILE A 367 8.31 -27.42 0.62
CA ILE A 367 8.59 -25.98 0.48
C ILE A 367 9.85 -25.59 1.28
N THR A 368 9.91 -25.99 2.55
CA THR A 368 11.02 -25.65 3.45
C THR A 368 12.33 -26.24 2.94
N LYS A 369 12.30 -27.49 2.47
CA LYS A 369 13.47 -28.17 1.89
C LYS A 369 13.96 -27.46 0.62
N GLU A 370 13.05 -27.06 -0.27
CA GLU A 370 13.38 -26.30 -1.48
C GLU A 370 14.03 -24.96 -1.12
N ILE A 371 13.45 -24.20 -0.19
CA ILE A 371 14.02 -22.91 0.25
C ILE A 371 15.43 -23.09 0.83
N ILE A 372 15.63 -24.09 1.70
CA ILE A 372 16.96 -24.37 2.29
C ILE A 372 17.97 -24.78 1.22
N ALA A 373 17.58 -25.60 0.24
CA ALA A 373 18.45 -25.98 -0.87
C ALA A 373 18.88 -24.76 -1.70
N GLN A 374 17.93 -23.87 -2.03
CA GLN A 374 18.19 -22.62 -2.75
C GLN A 374 19.07 -21.67 -1.93
N TYR A 375 18.84 -21.57 -0.62
CA TYR A 375 19.66 -20.75 0.29
C TYR A 375 21.11 -21.23 0.30
N ASN A 376 21.34 -22.52 0.45
CA ASN A 376 22.69 -23.08 0.48
C ASN A 376 23.43 -22.84 -0.84
N GLN A 377 22.74 -22.98 -1.98
CA GLN A 377 23.31 -22.68 -3.29
C GLN A 377 23.66 -21.20 -3.43
N LEU A 378 22.71 -20.29 -3.14
CA LEU A 378 22.94 -18.84 -3.22
C LEU A 378 24.06 -18.39 -2.29
N LYS A 379 24.11 -18.92 -1.06
CA LYS A 379 25.17 -18.60 -0.09
C LYS A 379 26.55 -19.05 -0.57
N ALA A 380 26.64 -20.20 -1.23
CA ALA A 380 27.89 -20.69 -1.79
C ALA A 380 28.38 -19.82 -2.95
N ASP A 381 27.47 -19.24 -3.73
CA ASP A 381 27.81 -18.35 -4.83
C ASP A 381 28.11 -16.92 -4.36
N TYR A 382 27.47 -16.46 -3.28
CA TYR A 382 27.72 -15.13 -2.69
C TYR A 382 29.04 -15.03 -1.92
N ASN A 383 29.55 -16.13 -1.37
CA ASN A 383 30.83 -16.15 -0.64
C ASN A 383 32.06 -16.39 -1.54
N LYS A 384 31.88 -16.51 -2.85
CA LYS A 384 32.96 -16.57 -3.85
C LYS A 384 33.27 -15.16 -4.32
#